data_AF-A0A354Z0F0-F1
#
_entry.id   AF-A0A354Z0F0-F1
#
_cell.length_a   1.000
_cell.length_b   1.000
_cell.length_c   1.000
_cell.angle_alpha   90.00
_cell.angle_beta   90.00
_cell.angle_gamma   90.00
#
_symmetry.space_group_name_H-M   'P 1'
#
loop_
_entity.id
_entity.type
_entity.pdbx_description
1 polymer ?
#
loop_
_entity_poly.entity_id
_entity_poly.type
_entity_poly.pdbx_seq_one_letter_code
_entity_poly.pdbx_strand_id
1 'polypeptide(L)' 'AGRKVFIEAFEERLNQTFMHPVLKRRCSFKQAIRLDGYKLIKHILEGKEFIPFHMEEKQ' A
#
# COMPACT_ATOMS: atom_id res chain seq x y z
N ALA A 1 -18.30 -16.77 15.24
CA ALA A 1 -17.45 -17.52 14.28
C ALA A 1 -16.94 -16.63 13.12
N GLY A 2 -17.79 -15.92 12.37
CA GLY A 2 -17.36 -15.20 11.14
C GLY A 2 -16.40 -14.00 11.31
N ARG A 3 -16.53 -13.20 12.39
CA ARG A 3 -15.64 -12.04 12.61
C ARG A 3 -14.16 -12.43 12.67
N LYS A 4 -13.84 -13.52 13.38
CA LYS A 4 -12.46 -14.00 13.54
C LYS A 4 -11.85 -14.40 12.20
N VAL A 5 -12.58 -15.21 11.43
CA VAL A 5 -12.18 -15.64 10.07
C VAL A 5 -11.92 -14.43 9.17
N PHE A 6 -12.78 -13.41 9.23
CA PHE A 6 -12.58 -12.20 8.42
C PHE A 6 -11.33 -11.42 8.83
N ILE A 7 -11.11 -11.23 10.15
CA ILE A 7 -9.93 -10.51 10.65
C ILE A 7 -8.66 -11.23 10.23
N GLU A 8 -8.60 -12.55 10.38
CA GLU A 8 -7.44 -13.37 9.99
C GLU A 8 -7.15 -13.24 8.48
N ALA A 9 -8.15 -13.43 7.62
CA ALA A 9 -7.97 -13.28 6.17
C ALA A 9 -7.58 -11.85 5.75
N PHE A 10 -8.09 -10.84 6.45
CA PHE A 10 -7.76 -9.44 6.19
C PHE A 10 -6.30 -9.13 6.58
N GLU A 11 -5.84 -9.61 7.74
CA GLU A 11 -4.46 -9.46 8.18
C GLU A 11 -3.48 -10.18 7.25
N GLU A 12 -3.80 -11.39 6.82
CA GLU A 12 -3.03 -12.12 5.82
C GLU A 12 -2.89 -11.30 4.54
N ARG A 13 -4.01 -10.78 4.02
CA ARG A 13 -3.99 -9.92 2.83
C ARG A 13 -3.16 -8.66 3.02
N LEU A 14 -3.22 -7.99 4.17
CA LEU A 14 -2.40 -6.80 4.43
C LEU A 14 -0.89 -7.11 4.50
N ASN A 15 -0.54 -8.31 4.96
CA ASN A 15 0.85 -8.77 5.11
C ASN A 15 1.43 -9.37 3.83
N GLN A 16 0.60 -9.75 2.85
CA GLN A 16 1.05 -10.18 1.54
C GLN A 16 2.01 -9.14 0.92
N THR A 17 3.08 -9.65 0.32
CA THR A 17 4.14 -8.83 -0.28
C THR A 17 4.13 -8.93 -1.79
N PHE A 18 4.49 -7.83 -2.45
CA PHE A 18 4.67 -7.74 -3.89
C PHE A 18 6.01 -7.06 -4.20
N MET A 19 6.48 -7.25 -5.43
CA MET A 19 7.70 -6.60 -5.91
C MET A 19 7.38 -5.13 -6.25
N HIS A 20 7.88 -4.18 -5.46
CA HIS A 20 7.68 -2.78 -5.80
C HIS A 20 8.60 -2.40 -6.98
N PRO A 21 8.05 -1.93 -8.10
CA PRO A 21 8.81 -1.74 -9.33
C PRO A 21 9.85 -0.63 -9.24
N VAL A 22 9.46 0.55 -8.74
CA VAL A 22 10.39 1.69 -8.55
C VAL A 22 11.43 1.44 -7.45
N LEU A 23 11.00 0.97 -6.27
CA LEU A 23 11.88 0.75 -5.13
C LEU A 23 12.73 -0.53 -5.24
N LYS A 24 12.44 -1.40 -6.23
CA LYS A 24 13.14 -2.67 -6.49
C LYS A 24 13.29 -3.57 -5.24
N ARG A 25 12.32 -3.51 -4.31
CA ARG A 25 12.28 -4.32 -3.08
C ARG A 25 10.87 -4.83 -2.78
N ARG A 26 10.78 -5.93 -2.04
CA ARG A 26 9.48 -6.48 -1.61
C ARG A 26 8.82 -5.49 -0.64
N CYS A 27 7.57 -5.14 -0.92
CA CYS A 27 6.75 -4.30 -0.04
C CYS A 27 5.44 -5.03 0.27
N SER A 28 4.94 -4.93 1.50
CA SER A 28 3.59 -5.40 1.82
C SER A 28 2.52 -4.38 1.46
N PHE A 29 1.26 -4.82 1.32
CA PHE A 29 0.13 -3.89 1.12
C PHE A 29 0.02 -2.88 2.27
N LYS A 30 0.29 -3.31 3.51
CA LYS A 30 0.39 -2.40 4.66
C LYS A 30 1.46 -1.32 4.48
N GLN A 31 2.59 -1.65 3.84
CA GLN A 31 3.62 -0.66 3.52
C GLN A 31 3.20 0.24 2.36
N ALA A 32 2.51 -0.27 1.34
CA ALA A 32 1.98 0.53 0.24
C ALA A 32 1.02 1.63 0.73
N ILE A 33 0.10 1.30 1.65
CA ILE A 33 -0.80 2.28 2.28
C ILE A 33 -0.02 3.39 3.00
N ARG A 34 1.08 3.04 3.69
CA ARG A 34 1.94 4.05 4.34
C ARG A 34 2.62 4.95 3.32
N LEU A 35 3.11 4.38 2.21
CA LEU A 35 3.73 5.15 1.12
C LEU A 35 2.74 6.15 0.52
N ASP A 36 1.49 5.76 0.31
CA ASP A 36 0.45 6.68 -0.15
C ASP A 36 0.19 7.80 0.86
N GLY A 37 0.22 7.51 2.16
CA GLY A 37 0.19 8.55 3.19
C GLY A 37 1.32 9.57 3.03
N TYR A 38 2.56 9.12 2.77
CA TYR A 38 3.67 10.03 2.50
C TYR A 38 3.50 10.81 1.19
N LYS A 39 2.94 10.21 0.14
CA LYS A 39 2.64 10.92 -1.11
C LYS A 39 1.59 12.02 -0.87
N LEU A 40 0.58 11.74 -0.06
CA LEU A 40 -0.46 12.71 0.28
C LEU A 40 0.11 13.88 1.09
N ILE A 41 1.00 13.61 2.06
CA ILE A 41 1.71 14.66 2.80
C ILE A 41 2.50 15.56 1.84
N LYS A 42 3.26 14.97 0.90
CA LYS A 42 4.02 15.74 -0.11
C LYS A 42 3.12 16.52 -1.06
N HIS A 43 1.94 15.98 -1.38
CA HIS A 43 0.97 16.71 -2.19
C HIS A 43 0.47 17.97 -1.48
N ILE A 44 0.07 17.82 -0.22
CA ILE A 44 -0.46 18.94 0.58
C ILE A 44 0.62 19.99 0.88
N LEU A 45 1.84 19.55 1.22
CA LEU A 45 2.90 20.46 1.68
C LEU A 45 3.78 21.00 0.55
N GLU A 46 4.04 20.22 -0.49
CA GLU A 46 5.01 20.53 -1.55
C GLU A 46 4.34 20.72 -2.92
N GLY A 47 3.03 20.53 -3.03
CA GLY A 47 2.29 20.64 -4.29
C GLY A 47 2.61 19.52 -5.30
N LYS A 48 3.29 18.44 -4.88
CA LYS A 48 3.61 17.30 -5.74
C LYS A 48 2.34 16.56 -6.14
N GLU A 49 2.26 16.08 -7.39
CA GLU A 49 1.12 15.30 -7.83
C GLU A 49 0.96 14.02 -6.97
N PHE A 50 -0.26 13.81 -6.45
CA PHE A 50 -0.58 12.60 -5.71
C PHE A 50 -1.01 11.49 -6.66
N ILE A 51 -0.17 10.47 -6.79
CA ILE A 51 -0.49 9.27 -7.56
C ILE A 51 -0.67 8.10 -6.58
N PRO A 52 -1.92 7.63 -6.35
CA PRO A 52 -2.19 6.55 -5.40
C PRO A 52 -1.57 5.23 -5.85
N PHE A 53 -1.38 4.32 -4.91
CA PHE A 53 -1.03 2.94 -5.21
C PHE A 53 -2.19 2.25 -5.93
N HIS A 54 -1.90 1.64 -7.08
CA HIS A 54 -2.83 0.83 -7.83
C HIS A 54 -2.23 -0.57 -8.05
N MET A 55 -2.97 -1.61 -7.69
CA MET A 55 -2.44 -2.98 -7.67
C MET A 55 -2.26 -3.56 -9.08
N GLU A 56 -3.10 -3.14 -10.04
CA GLU A 56 -3.06 -3.65 -11.41
C GLU A 56 -2.13 -2.83 -12.31
N GLU A 57 -1.80 -1.59 -11.93
CA GLU A 57 -0.82 -0.78 -12.64
C GLU A 57 0.58 -1.12 -12.12
N LYS A 58 1.40 -1.71 -12.99
CA LYS A 58 2.84 -1.78 -12.76
C LYS A 58 3.41 -0.38 -12.93
N GLN A 59 3.45 0.42 -11.86
CA GLN A 59 4.22 1.68 -11.84
C GLN A 59 5.73 1.44 -11.92
#